data_AF-A0A2N9N3G4-F1
#
_entry.id   AF-A0A2N9N3G4-F1
#
_cell.length_a   1.000
_cell.length_b   1.000
_cell.length_c   1.000
_cell.angle_alpha   90.00
_cell.angle_beta   90.00
_cell.angle_gamma   90.00
#
_symmetry.space_group_name_H-M   'P 1'
#
loop_
_entity.id
_entity.type
_entity.pdbx_description
1 polymer ?
#
loop_
_entity_poly.entity_id
_entity_poly.type
_entity_poly.pdbx_seq_one_letter_code
_entity_poly.pdbx_strand_id
1 'polypeptide(L)'
;MNGKAIQVKAERGTFAVLTRRWRKGDTIELQLPFSFRAIAIEERAPDTVAAMRGPVMLTAVDPPGELAAPAAALAGMQPVSGKPLEFDCRTAAGNVRMRPFYQVQRETYSTYFHRTPA
;
A
#
# COMPACT_ATOMS: atom_id res chain seq x y z
N MET A 1 15.25 -5.39 19.03
CA MET A 1 15.05 -5.55 20.49
C MET A 1 16.14 -4.79 21.22
N ASN A 2 15.80 -3.77 22.02
CA ASN A 2 16.79 -2.94 22.73
C ASN A 2 17.94 -2.48 21.79
N GLY A 3 17.61 -2.06 20.56
CA GLY A 3 18.56 -1.66 19.51
C GLY A 3 19.32 -2.80 18.80
N LYS A 4 19.15 -4.06 19.21
CA LYS A 4 19.80 -5.23 18.59
C LYS A 4 18.85 -6.01 17.70
N ALA A 5 19.31 -6.36 16.50
CA ALA A 5 18.60 -7.28 15.61
C ALA A 5 18.49 -8.66 16.27
N ILE A 6 17.31 -9.26 16.19
CA ILE A 6 17.05 -10.61 16.67
C ILE A 6 16.43 -11.41 15.54
N GLN A 7 16.81 -12.68 15.41
CA GLN A 7 16.18 -13.60 14.47
C GLN A 7 14.96 -14.21 15.15
N VAL A 8 13.79 -13.93 14.60
CA VAL A 8 12.52 -14.54 15.02
C VAL A 8 11.87 -15.11 13.78
N LYS A 9 11.46 -16.39 13.86
CA LYS A 9 10.71 -17.01 12.76
C LYS A 9 9.38 -16.26 12.61
N ALA A 10 9.17 -15.67 11.43
CA ALA A 10 7.95 -14.96 11.07
C ALA A 10 7.44 -15.48 9.73
N GLU A 11 6.18 -15.90 9.70
CA GLU A 11 5.51 -16.39 8.49
C GLU A 11 4.26 -15.55 8.23
N ARG A 12 3.86 -15.44 6.96
CA ARG A 12 2.65 -14.68 6.59
C ARG A 12 1.42 -15.35 7.19
N GLY A 13 0.53 -14.57 7.81
CA GLY A 13 -0.73 -15.07 8.38
C GLY A 13 -0.56 -15.80 9.71
N THR A 14 0.61 -15.71 10.36
CA THR A 14 0.87 -16.33 11.66
C THR A 14 1.36 -15.30 12.68
N PHE A 15 1.43 -15.71 13.94
CA PHE A 15 2.09 -14.92 14.98
C PHE A 15 3.57 -15.26 15.07
N ALA A 16 4.44 -14.24 15.07
CA ALA A 16 5.83 -14.39 15.46
C ALA A 16 5.93 -14.41 17.00
N VAL A 17 6.55 -15.44 17.56
CA VAL A 17 6.62 -15.63 19.02
C VAL A 17 8.02 -15.31 19.54
N LEU A 18 8.10 -14.41 20.52
CA LEU A 18 9.33 -14.05 21.23
C LEU A 18 9.20 -14.42 22.71
N THR A 19 9.81 -15.53 23.12
CA THR A 19 9.81 -16.00 24.50
C THR A 19 11.04 -15.49 25.25
N ARG A 20 10.82 -14.68 26.28
CA ARG A 20 11.89 -14.18 27.17
C ARG A 20 11.35 -13.70 28.51
N ARG A 21 12.25 -13.47 29.46
CA ARG A 21 11.93 -12.70 30.69
C ARG A 21 11.99 -11.21 30.38
N TRP A 22 10.83 -10.56 30.41
CA TRP A 22 10.68 -9.12 30.24
C TRP A 22 11.07 -8.36 31.51
N ARG A 23 11.65 -7.18 31.33
CA ARG A 23 12.02 -6.26 32.41
C ARG A 23 11.56 -4.85 32.03
N LYS A 24 11.39 -4.00 33.05
CA LYS A 24 11.10 -2.58 32.85
C LYS A 24 12.17 -1.97 31.90
N GLY A 25 11.72 -1.32 30.85
CA GLY A 25 12.58 -0.66 29.86
C GLY A 25 12.94 -1.50 28.62
N ASP A 26 12.50 -2.76 28.54
CA ASP A 26 12.63 -3.53 27.30
C ASP A 26 11.80 -2.91 26.15
N THR A 27 12.38 -2.77 24.96
CA THR A 27 11.73 -2.27 23.74
C THR A 27 11.83 -3.23 22.56
N ILE A 28 10.72 -3.37 21.83
CA ILE A 28 10.65 -4.10 20.57
C ILE A 28 10.49 -3.07 19.44
N GLU A 29 11.29 -3.20 18.40
CA GLU A 29 11.08 -2.52 17.12
C GLU A 29 10.74 -3.57 16.08
N LEU A 30 9.74 -3.25 15.25
CA LEU A 30 9.22 -4.12 14.21
C LEU A 30 9.35 -3.40 12.88
N GLN A 31 10.00 -4.04 11.91
CA GLN A 31 10.02 -3.56 10.53
C GLN A 31 9.11 -4.46 9.69
N LEU A 32 7.98 -3.92 9.26
CA LEU A 32 7.04 -4.61 8.39
C LEU A 32 7.21 -4.09 6.95
N PRO A 33 7.72 -4.91 6.02
CA PRO A 33 7.92 -4.49 4.65
C PRO A 33 6.57 -4.43 3.92
N PHE A 34 5.97 -3.25 3.85
CA PHE A 34 4.78 -3.04 3.02
C PHE A 34 5.18 -2.98 1.55
N SER A 35 4.45 -3.71 0.71
CA SER A 35 4.58 -3.67 -0.75
C SER A 35 3.35 -3.04 -1.39
N PHE A 36 3.49 -2.59 -2.64
CA PHE A 36 2.33 -2.26 -3.47
C PHE A 36 1.67 -3.54 -3.98
N ARG A 37 0.34 -3.56 -3.98
CA ARG A 37 -0.46 -4.66 -4.52
C ARG A 37 -1.67 -4.08 -5.24
N ALA A 38 -2.03 -4.69 -6.36
CA ALA A 38 -3.32 -4.48 -7.02
C ALA A 38 -4.19 -5.71 -6.72
N ILE A 39 -5.29 -5.52 -5.98
CA ILE A 39 -6.21 -6.59 -5.61
C ILE A 39 -7.46 -6.48 -6.47
N ALA A 40 -7.81 -7.52 -7.23
CA ALA A 40 -9.07 -7.58 -7.96
C ALA A 40 -10.25 -7.49 -6.99
N ILE A 41 -11.25 -6.68 -7.33
CA ILE A 41 -12.43 -6.49 -6.46
C ILE A 41 -13.41 -7.65 -6.55
N GLU A 42 -13.44 -8.35 -7.68
CA GLU A 42 -14.28 -9.51 -7.93
C GLU A 42 -13.64 -10.44 -8.97
N GLU A 43 -13.97 -11.74 -8.91
CA GLU A 43 -13.37 -12.75 -9.79
C GLU A 43 -13.76 -12.59 -11.26
N ARG A 44 -15.00 -12.17 -11.53
CA ARG A 44 -15.54 -11.98 -12.89
C ARG A 44 -14.98 -10.76 -13.63
N ALA A 45 -14.32 -9.84 -12.92
CA ALA A 45 -13.71 -8.64 -13.47
C ALA A 45 -12.29 -8.47 -12.89
N PRO A 46 -11.35 -9.37 -13.22
CA PRO A 46 -10.04 -9.46 -12.57
C PRO A 46 -9.14 -8.25 -12.83
N ASP A 47 -9.48 -7.42 -13.81
CA ASP A 47 -8.76 -6.19 -14.15
C ASP A 47 -9.35 -4.94 -13.49
N THR A 48 -10.50 -5.03 -12.81
CA THR A 48 -10.94 -3.98 -11.90
C THR A 48 -10.29 -4.19 -10.53
N VAL A 49 -9.32 -3.34 -10.18
CA VAL A 49 -8.45 -3.55 -9.02
C VAL A 49 -8.43 -2.37 -8.06
N ALA A 50 -8.29 -2.65 -6.76
CA ALA A 50 -7.91 -1.68 -5.73
C ALA A 50 -6.39 -1.66 -5.54
N ALA A 51 -5.80 -0.48 -5.46
CA ALA A 51 -4.38 -0.32 -5.15
C ALA A 51 -4.16 -0.30 -3.63
N MET A 52 -3.17 -1.05 -3.15
CA MET A 52 -2.89 -1.23 -1.72
C MET A 52 -1.41 -0.99 -1.42
N ARG A 53 -1.10 -0.42 -0.25
CA ARG A 53 0.23 -0.39 0.36
C ARG A 53 0.17 -1.08 1.73
N GLY A 54 0.70 -2.30 1.81
CA GLY A 54 0.50 -3.13 3.01
C GLY A 54 -1.00 -3.34 3.27
N PRO A 55 -1.54 -3.08 4.47
CA PRO A 55 -2.97 -3.20 4.78
C PRO A 55 -3.81 -1.98 4.36
N VAL A 56 -3.18 -0.93 3.82
CA VAL A 56 -3.85 0.34 3.53
C VAL A 56 -4.29 0.40 2.07
N MET A 57 -5.57 0.69 1.83
CA MET A 57 -6.10 0.99 0.50
C MET A 57 -5.74 2.42 0.09
N LEU A 58 -5.22 2.58 -1.12
CA LEU A 58 -4.91 3.85 -1.75
C LEU A 58 -6.02 4.22 -2.74
N THR A 59 -6.36 5.50 -2.80
CA THR A 59 -7.34 6.07 -3.71
C THR A 59 -6.73 7.16 -4.56
N ALA A 60 -7.13 7.23 -5.81
CA ALA A 60 -6.81 8.33 -6.70
C ALA A 60 -7.59 9.57 -6.29
N VAL A 61 -6.92 10.71 -6.17
CA VAL A 61 -7.48 12.01 -5.79
C VAL A 61 -7.61 12.87 -7.04
N ASP A 62 -8.78 13.49 -7.19
CA ASP A 62 -9.16 14.26 -8.37
C ASP A 62 -8.78 13.54 -9.67
N PRO A 63 -9.26 12.29 -9.83
CA PRO A 63 -8.84 11.44 -10.94
C PRO A 63 -9.35 11.98 -12.29
N PRO A 64 -8.67 11.63 -13.39
CA PRO A 64 -9.24 11.80 -14.73
C PRO A 64 -10.52 10.96 -14.88
N GLY A 65 -11.30 11.24 -15.93
CA GLY A 65 -12.57 10.54 -16.18
C GLY A 65 -12.44 9.01 -16.28
N GLU A 66 -11.37 8.51 -16.92
CA GLU A 66 -11.04 7.09 -16.95
C GLU A 66 -9.74 6.83 -16.18
N LEU A 67 -9.81 5.92 -15.20
CA LEU A 67 -8.70 5.57 -14.33
C LEU A 67 -8.12 4.21 -14.71
N ALA A 68 -7.18 4.21 -15.65
CA ALA A 68 -6.50 3.02 -16.14
C ALA A 68 -4.98 3.11 -16.01
N ALA A 69 -4.34 2.05 -15.51
CA ALA A 69 -2.89 2.03 -15.30
C ALA A 69 -2.28 0.64 -15.61
N PRO A 70 -1.05 0.60 -16.16
CA PRO A 70 -0.31 -0.64 -16.32
C PRO A 70 -0.05 -1.32 -14.98
N ALA A 71 -0.04 -2.65 -14.96
CA ALA A 71 0.28 -3.44 -13.76
C ALA A 71 1.61 -3.01 -13.11
N ALA A 72 2.63 -2.69 -13.92
CA ALA A 72 3.92 -2.22 -13.44
C ALA A 72 3.83 -0.85 -12.73
N ALA A 73 2.97 0.05 -13.20
CA ALA A 73 2.76 1.35 -12.56
C ALA A 73 2.05 1.22 -11.21
N LEU A 74 1.09 0.30 -11.10
CA LEU A 74 0.41 -0.01 -9.83
C LEU A 74 1.35 -0.68 -8.81
N ALA A 75 2.31 -1.48 -9.28
CA ALA A 75 3.31 -2.15 -8.44
C ALA A 75 4.49 -1.25 -8.03
N GLY A 76 4.65 -0.09 -8.67
CA GLY A 76 5.84 0.76 -8.55
C GLY A 76 5.54 2.26 -8.45
N MET A 77 4.51 2.63 -7.67
CA MET A 77 4.16 4.03 -7.46
C MET A 77 5.29 4.80 -6.75
N GLN A 78 5.47 6.07 -7.11
CA GLN A 78 6.57 6.89 -6.61
C GLN A 78 6.16 7.63 -5.34
N PRO A 79 6.93 7.58 -4.25
CA PRO A 79 6.60 8.34 -3.04
C PRO A 79 6.69 9.83 -3.29
N VAL A 80 5.78 10.58 -2.67
CA VAL A 80 5.80 12.04 -2.72
C VAL A 80 6.66 12.57 -1.57
N SER A 81 7.68 13.36 -1.91
CA SER A 81 8.59 13.93 -0.91
C SER A 81 7.83 14.77 0.12
N GLY A 82 8.13 14.55 1.41
CA GLY A 82 7.53 15.28 2.52
C GLY A 82 6.07 14.92 2.83
N LYS A 83 5.46 13.97 2.10
CA LYS A 83 4.05 13.59 2.28
C LYS A 83 3.92 12.09 2.58
N PRO A 84 3.87 11.70 3.87
CA PRO A 84 3.76 10.29 4.26
C PRO A 84 2.54 9.61 3.63
N LEU A 85 2.74 8.43 3.06
CA LEU A 85 1.71 7.61 2.41
C LEU A 85 1.05 8.24 1.17
N GLU A 86 1.59 9.33 0.63
CA GLU A 86 1.20 9.83 -0.67
C GLU A 86 2.15 9.31 -1.76
N PHE A 87 1.57 8.92 -2.89
CA PHE A 87 2.30 8.37 -4.02
C PHE A 87 1.79 8.95 -5.33
N ASP A 88 2.65 9.08 -6.33
CA ASP A 88 2.25 9.35 -7.72
C ASP A 88 2.19 8.04 -8.50
N CYS A 89 1.06 7.79 -9.15
CA CYS A 89 0.85 6.65 -10.05
C CYS A 89 0.75 7.16 -11.49
N ARG A 90 1.51 6.56 -12.40
CA ARG A 90 1.44 6.86 -13.83
C ARG A 90 0.29 6.09 -14.46
N THR A 91 -0.71 6.81 -14.96
CA THR A 91 -1.88 6.27 -15.67
C THR A 91 -1.77 6.57 -17.17
N ALA A 92 -2.67 6.01 -17.98
CA ALA A 92 -2.76 6.36 -19.40
C ALA A 92 -3.10 7.84 -19.64
N ALA A 93 -3.87 8.46 -18.74
CA ALA A 93 -4.31 9.85 -18.83
C ALA A 93 -3.37 10.85 -18.12
N GLY A 94 -2.24 10.38 -17.56
CA GLY A 94 -1.27 11.21 -16.84
C GLY A 94 -0.96 10.70 -15.44
N ASN A 95 -0.20 11.47 -14.67
CA ASN A 95 0.08 11.12 -13.28
C ASN A 95 -1.10 11.47 -12.39
N VAL A 96 -1.48 10.55 -11.50
CA VAL A 96 -2.53 10.75 -10.50
C VAL A 96 -1.97 10.60 -9.09
N ARG A 97 -2.44 11.46 -8.18
CA ARG A 97 -2.08 11.40 -6.77
C ARG A 97 -2.85 10.28 -6.08
N MET A 98 -2.13 9.43 -5.38
CA MET A 98 -2.63 8.35 -4.55
C MET A 98 -2.45 8.70 -3.08
N ARG A 99 -3.48 8.49 -2.27
CA ARG A 99 -3.40 8.61 -0.80
C ARG A 99 -4.27 7.56 -0.12
N PRO A 100 -4.07 7.28 1.17
CA PRO A 100 -4.96 6.41 1.92
C PRO A 100 -6.40 6.93 1.89
N PHE A 101 -7.36 6.03 1.72
CA PHE A 101 -8.78 6.41 1.70
C PHE A 101 -9.19 7.25 2.93
N TYR A 102 -8.70 6.90 4.12
CA TYR A 102 -9.00 7.62 5.37
C TYR A 102 -8.41 9.05 5.44
N GLN A 103 -7.55 9.44 4.49
CA GLN A 103 -7.01 10.80 4.37
C GLN A 103 -7.75 11.63 3.30
N VAL A 104 -8.68 11.03 2.55
CA VAL A 104 -9.55 11.75 1.62
C VAL A 104 -10.57 12.56 2.40
N GLN A 105 -10.73 13.84 2.03
CA GLN A 105 -11.67 14.74 2.70
C GLN A 105 -12.71 15.27 1.72
N ARG A 106 -12.44 16.40 1.07
CA ARG A 106 -13.41 17.15 0.24
C ARG A 106 -13.15 17.01 -1.26
N GLU A 107 -12.15 16.24 -1.64
CA GLU A 107 -11.76 16.00 -3.01
C GLU A 107 -12.60 14.89 -3.64
N THR A 108 -12.71 14.92 -4.96
CA THR A 108 -13.24 13.78 -5.69
C THR A 108 -12.23 12.64 -5.62
N TYR A 109 -12.71 11.40 -5.62
CA TYR A 109 -11.82 10.25 -5.55
C TYR A 109 -12.35 9.06 -6.33
N SER A 110 -11.43 8.17 -6.69
CA SER A 110 -11.76 6.84 -7.22
C SER A 110 -10.89 5.80 -6.53
N THR A 111 -11.52 4.69 -6.16
CA THR A 111 -10.89 3.56 -5.47
C THR A 111 -10.32 2.53 -6.44
N TYR A 112 -10.98 2.36 -7.59
CA TYR A 112 -10.74 1.24 -8.48
C TYR A 112 -10.13 1.70 -9.79
N PHE A 113 -9.15 0.92 -10.25
CA PHE A 113 -8.47 1.08 -11.52
C PHE A 113 -8.94 0.00 -12.48
N HIS A 114 -9.00 0.33 -13.76
CA HIS A 114 -8.83 -0.68 -14.78
C HIS A 114 -7.33 -0.96 -14.97
N ARG A 115 -6.87 -2.15 -14.60
CA ARG A 115 -5.49 -2.58 -14.80
C ARG A 115 -5.31 -2.99 -16.25
N THR A 116 -4.32 -2.40 -16.91
CA THR A 116 -3.92 -2.84 -18.26
C THR A 116 -2.68 -3.74 -18.18
N PRO A 117 -2.50 -4.65 -19.16
CA PRO A 117 -1.22 -5.29 -19.41
C PRO A 117 -0.10 -4.25 -19.61
N ALA A 118 1.15 -4.71 -19.47
CA ALA A 118 2.33 -3.90 -19.76
C ALA A 118 2.45 -3.57 -21.25
#